data_AF-A0A9N8ZHA4-F1
#
_entry.id   AF-A0A9N8ZHA4-F1
#
_cell.length_a   1.000
_cell.length_b   1.000
_cell.length_c   1.000
_cell.angle_alpha   90.00
_cell.angle_beta   90.00
_cell.angle_gamma   90.00
#
_symmetry.space_group_name_H-M   'P 1'
#
loop_
_entity.id
_entity.type
_entity.pdbx_description
1 polymer ?
#
loop_
_entity_poly.entity_id
_entity_poly.type
_entity_poly.pdbx_seq_one_letter_code
_entity_poly.pdbx_strand_id
1 'polypeptide(L)'
;MIIKIRYKRDGKQIARKIDIRKNISLEELEQKLRGRFDISYDKRVELHFLDEENDRIVISFEDELALILASQKAPIFELIVVDNYYTYPKVAKSKPGEIAEVLIQSKWLTTASIIRRDTKVWGTWIFTDDSDIVKALVHMGKIELTEQPPQYNLIVSLRYLPGCLKYLGSTNEGVSSEDFGPHDASYIIESFRTVALT
;
A
#
# COMPACT_ATOMS: atom_id res chain seq x y z
N MET A 1 25.24 20.87 -5.62
CA MET A 1 24.37 21.95 -5.11
C MET A 1 23.60 21.44 -3.92
N ILE A 2 23.40 22.27 -2.90
CA ILE A 2 22.75 21.86 -1.66
C ILE A 2 21.25 22.08 -1.77
N ILE A 3 20.47 21.04 -1.45
CA ILE A 3 19.02 21.10 -1.31
C ILE A 3 18.63 20.77 0.13
N LYS A 4 17.45 21.25 0.58
CA LYS A 4 16.88 20.87 1.87
C LYS A 4 15.71 19.92 1.63
N ILE A 5 15.69 18.78 2.31
CA ILE A 5 14.59 17.83 2.27
C ILE A 5 13.93 17.76 3.64
N ARG A 6 12.62 17.96 3.71
CA ARG A 6 11.77 17.68 4.87
C ARG A 6 11.17 16.29 4.69
N TYR A 7 11.05 15.53 5.78
CA TYR A 7 10.40 14.24 5.80
C TYR A 7 9.72 14.06 7.16
N LYS A 8 8.50 13.51 7.17
CA LYS A 8 7.76 13.23 8.42
C LYS A 8 7.84 11.73 8.70
N ARG A 9 8.43 11.39 9.85
CA ARG A 9 8.55 10.01 10.36
C ARG A 9 7.92 9.95 11.75
N ASP A 10 6.96 9.05 11.96
CA ASP A 10 6.30 8.83 13.26
C ASP A 10 5.75 10.13 13.89
N GLY A 11 5.10 10.95 13.07
CA GLY A 11 4.54 12.24 13.51
C GLY A 11 5.58 13.37 13.68
N LYS A 12 6.87 13.06 13.72
CA LYS A 12 7.96 14.04 13.87
C LYS A 12 8.52 14.46 12.52
N GLN A 13 8.66 15.77 12.34
CA GLN A 13 9.32 16.33 11.16
C GLN A 13 10.83 16.30 11.36
N ILE A 14 11.54 15.67 10.41
CA ILE A 14 12.99 15.74 10.29
C ILE A 14 13.36 16.44 8.98
N ALA A 15 14.55 17.04 8.94
CA ALA A 15 15.06 17.66 7.72
C ALA A 15 16.55 17.37 7.53
N ARG A 16 16.97 17.21 6.28
CA ARG A 16 18.38 17.03 5.90
C ARG A 16 18.77 18.05 4.83
N LYS A 17 19.99 18.56 4.91
CA LYS A 17 20.64 19.24 3.78
C LYS A 17 21.49 18.21 3.04
N ILE A 18 21.30 18.08 1.73
CA ILE A 18 21.95 17.06 0.91
C ILE A 18 22.59 17.75 -0.28
N ASP A 19 23.85 17.44 -0.57
CA ASP A 19 24.51 17.88 -1.81
C ASP A 19 24.17 16.93 -2.95
N ILE A 20 23.76 17.47 -4.10
CA ILE A 20 23.39 16.72 -5.31
C ILE A 20 24.04 17.32 -6.56
N ARG A 21 24.12 16.54 -7.65
CA ARG A 21 24.50 17.08 -8.96
C ARG A 21 23.35 17.95 -9.50
N LYS A 22 23.67 19.03 -10.23
CA LYS A 22 22.65 19.93 -10.80
C LYS A 22 21.74 19.25 -11.84
N ASN A 23 22.25 18.22 -12.50
CA ASN A 23 21.58 17.42 -13.53
C ASN A 23 21.24 16.00 -13.03
N ILE A 24 21.03 15.83 -11.72
CA ILE A 24 20.58 14.55 -11.16
C ILE A 24 19.21 14.21 -11.75
N SER A 25 18.98 12.95 -12.13
CA SER A 25 17.66 12.49 -12.54
C SER A 25 16.73 12.35 -11.33
N LEU A 26 15.42 12.35 -11.56
CA LEU A 26 14.44 12.07 -10.51
C LEU A 26 14.68 10.71 -9.86
N GLU A 27 14.98 9.68 -10.66
CA GLU A 27 15.25 8.33 -10.16
C GLU A 27 16.49 8.30 -9.22
N GLU A 28 17.60 8.90 -9.63
CA GLU A 28 18.82 8.95 -8.82
C GLU A 28 18.60 9.78 -7.54
N LEU A 29 17.84 10.88 -7.65
CA LEU A 29 17.46 11.68 -6.49
C LEU A 29 16.63 10.84 -5.52
N GLU A 30 15.59 10.16 -5.99
CA GLU A 30 14.73 9.30 -5.17
C GLU A 30 15.54 8.21 -4.44
N GLN A 31 16.38 7.47 -5.16
CA GLN A 31 17.25 6.44 -4.57
C GLN A 31 18.12 7.01 -3.45
N LYS A 32 18.72 8.19 -3.69
CA LYS A 32 19.53 8.89 -2.70
C LYS A 32 18.71 9.31 -1.49
N LEU A 33 17.49 9.83 -1.69
CA LEU A 33 16.60 10.23 -0.60
C LEU A 33 16.18 9.03 0.25
N ARG A 34 15.79 7.91 -0.38
CA ARG A 34 15.46 6.65 0.31
C ARG A 34 16.58 6.20 1.23
N GLY A 35 17.81 6.15 0.72
CA GLY A 35 18.98 5.79 1.54
C GLY A 35 19.27 6.77 2.69
N ARG A 36 18.94 8.05 2.55
CA ARG A 36 19.16 9.06 3.60
C ARG A 36 18.09 9.07 4.68
N PHE A 37 16.87 8.69 4.33
CA PHE A 37 15.74 8.68 5.25
C PHE A 37 15.34 7.28 5.73
N ASP A 38 16.08 6.24 5.28
CA ASP A 38 15.84 4.84 5.64
C ASP A 38 14.42 4.41 5.22
N ILE A 39 14.07 4.73 3.97
CA ILE A 39 12.76 4.41 3.37
C ILE A 39 12.93 3.20 2.47
N SER A 40 12.19 2.13 2.77
CA SER A 40 12.20 0.90 1.98
C SER A 40 11.60 1.11 0.57
N TYR A 41 12.09 0.35 -0.41
CA TYR A 41 11.66 0.43 -1.81
C TYR A 41 10.25 -0.09 -2.06
N ASP A 42 9.65 -0.84 -1.12
CA ASP A 42 8.23 -1.23 -1.19
C ASP A 42 7.29 -0.05 -0.90
N LYS A 43 7.79 1.06 -0.37
CA LYS A 43 7.01 2.27 -0.13
C LYS A 43 7.02 3.16 -1.36
N ARG A 44 5.84 3.61 -1.79
CA ARG A 44 5.72 4.71 -2.75
C ARG A 44 6.13 6.02 -2.07
N VAL A 45 6.89 6.85 -2.77
CA VAL A 45 7.24 8.19 -2.32
C VAL A 45 6.80 9.22 -3.35
N GLU A 46 6.47 10.40 -2.86
CA GLU A 46 6.26 11.59 -3.67
C GLU A 46 7.23 12.67 -3.22
N LEU A 47 7.81 13.37 -4.20
CA LEU A 47 8.63 14.53 -3.95
C LEU A 47 7.82 15.78 -4.26
N HIS A 48 7.74 16.68 -3.29
CA HIS A 48 7.03 17.95 -3.41
C HIS A 48 8.05 19.09 -3.26
N PHE A 49 8.02 20.09 -4.13
CA PHE A 49 8.73 21.34 -3.92
C PHE A 49 7.89 22.28 -3.07
N LEU A 50 8.54 23.00 -2.16
CA LEU A 50 7.92 24.10 -1.42
C LEU A 50 8.31 25.41 -2.08
N ASP A 51 7.34 26.09 -2.66
CA ASP A 51 7.55 27.38 -3.31
C ASP A 51 7.66 28.54 -2.30
N GLU A 52 7.62 29.77 -2.81
CA GLU A 52 7.75 30.97 -1.98
C GLU A 52 6.54 31.23 -1.07
N GLU A 53 5.37 30.69 -1.45
CA GLU A 53 4.13 30.74 -0.67
C GLU A 53 4.00 29.54 0.28
N ASN A 54 4.99 28.64 0.25
CA ASN A 54 5.05 27.38 1.00
C ASN A 54 3.94 26.39 0.57
N ASP A 55 3.47 26.51 -0.67
CA ASP A 55 2.61 25.53 -1.32
C ASP A 55 3.41 24.30 -1.74
N ARG A 56 2.74 23.15 -1.74
CA ARG A 56 3.31 21.85 -2.11
C ARG A 56 3.05 21.59 -3.58
N ILE A 57 4.10 21.68 -4.37
CA ILE A 57 4.05 21.40 -5.81
C ILE A 57 4.64 20.00 -6.05
N VAL A 58 3.82 19.07 -6.53
CA VAL A 58 4.27 17.72 -6.89
C VAL A 58 5.35 17.79 -7.96
N ILE A 59 6.35 16.92 -7.84
CA ILE A 59 7.37 16.70 -8.86
C ILE A 59 7.28 15.25 -9.31
N SER A 60 6.86 15.08 -10.53
CA SER A 60 6.62 13.80 -11.19
C SER A 60 7.39 13.65 -12.50
N PHE A 61 7.93 14.74 -13.05
CA PHE A 61 8.67 14.76 -14.30
C PHE A 61 10.03 15.47 -14.22
N GLU A 62 10.95 15.06 -15.10
CA GLU A 62 12.35 15.52 -15.10
C GLU A 62 12.47 17.03 -15.38
N ASP A 63 11.60 17.57 -16.22
CA ASP A 63 11.57 18.99 -16.55
C ASP A 63 11.12 19.85 -15.36
N GLU A 64 10.14 19.38 -14.57
CA GLU A 64 9.74 20.01 -13.31
C GLU A 64 10.93 20.10 -12.33
N LEU A 65 11.65 19.00 -12.15
CA LEU A 65 12.86 18.97 -11.30
C LEU A 65 13.92 19.93 -11.84
N ALA A 66 14.20 19.89 -13.14
CA ALA A 66 15.22 20.73 -13.76
C ALA A 66 14.92 22.22 -13.61
N LEU A 67 13.65 22.62 -13.76
CA LEU A 67 13.21 24.01 -13.55
C LEU A 67 13.48 24.49 -12.12
N ILE A 68 13.21 23.64 -11.13
CA ILE A 68 13.44 23.96 -9.71
C ILE A 68 14.95 24.06 -9.42
N LEU A 69 15.74 23.12 -9.93
CA LEU A 69 17.20 23.10 -9.73
C LEU A 69 17.94 24.22 -10.49
N ALA A 70 17.32 24.83 -11.50
CA ALA A 70 17.87 26.00 -12.18
C ALA A 70 17.78 27.30 -11.35
N SER A 71 16.95 27.32 -10.29
CA SER A 71 16.78 28.48 -9.41
C SER A 71 18.05 28.86 -8.64
N GLN A 72 18.22 30.16 -8.34
CA GLN A 72 19.35 30.66 -7.54
C GLN A 72 19.22 30.35 -6.05
N LYS A 73 18.00 30.14 -5.54
CA LYS A 73 17.76 29.80 -4.14
C LYS A 73 17.95 28.30 -3.94
N ALA A 74 18.49 27.90 -2.78
CA ALA A 74 18.57 26.50 -2.41
C ALA A 74 17.14 25.94 -2.23
N PRO A 75 16.67 25.01 -3.08
CA PRO A 75 15.29 24.56 -3.05
C PRO A 75 15.01 23.74 -1.80
N ILE A 76 13.77 23.84 -1.32
CA ILE A 76 13.26 23.05 -0.21
C ILE A 76 12.25 22.09 -0.80
N PHE A 77 12.49 20.79 -0.59
CA PHE A 77 11.54 19.76 -0.93
C PHE A 77 10.96 19.14 0.33
N GLU A 78 9.79 18.56 0.19
CA GLU A 78 9.19 17.65 1.14
C GLU A 78 9.05 16.28 0.48
N LEU A 79 9.62 15.27 1.14
CA LEU A 79 9.45 13.89 0.76
C LEU A 79 8.26 13.34 1.54
N ILE A 80 7.30 12.77 0.83
CA ILE A 80 6.10 12.17 1.41
C ILE A 80 6.15 10.68 1.10
N VAL A 81 6.10 9.84 2.13
CA VAL A 81 5.81 8.41 1.93
C VAL A 81 4.31 8.30 1.78
N VAL A 82 3.88 7.86 0.61
CA VAL A 82 2.46 7.62 0.33
C VAL A 82 2.20 6.16 0.66
N ASP A 83 1.62 5.94 1.83
CA ASP A 83 1.04 4.65 2.19
C ASP A 83 -0.19 4.42 1.30
N ASN A 84 0.04 3.83 0.12
CA ASN A 84 -0.98 3.63 -0.91
C ASN A 84 -1.85 2.39 -0.65
N TYR A 85 -2.05 2.06 0.63
CA TYR A 85 -2.83 0.90 1.05
C TYR A 85 -4.30 1.28 1.18
N TYR A 86 -5.18 0.41 0.69
CA TYR A 86 -6.56 0.41 1.14
C TYR A 86 -6.60 -0.05 2.60
N THR A 87 -7.58 0.40 3.38
CA THR A 87 -7.72 -0.04 4.77
C THR A 87 -8.92 -0.98 4.91
N TYR A 88 -8.68 -2.21 5.36
CA TYR A 88 -9.75 -3.14 5.70
C TYR A 88 -10.63 -2.56 6.84
N PRO A 89 -11.98 -2.66 6.76
CA PRO A 89 -12.75 -3.59 5.92
C PRO A 89 -13.17 -3.04 4.55
N LYS A 90 -12.63 -1.90 4.10
CA LYS A 90 -12.96 -1.40 2.77
C LYS A 90 -12.37 -2.33 1.71
N VAL A 91 -13.23 -2.82 0.83
CA VAL A 91 -12.86 -3.58 -0.36
C VAL A 91 -12.04 -2.68 -1.28
N ALA A 92 -10.81 -3.10 -1.59
CA ALA A 92 -10.02 -2.45 -2.63
C ALA A 92 -10.70 -2.68 -3.99
N LYS A 93 -10.58 -1.74 -4.92
CA LYS A 93 -11.04 -1.92 -6.30
C LYS A 93 -9.92 -1.43 -7.20
N SER A 94 -9.43 -2.31 -8.07
CA SER A 94 -8.37 -2.04 -9.05
C SER A 94 -8.72 -2.64 -10.40
N LYS A 95 -7.95 -2.30 -11.43
CA LYS A 95 -8.13 -2.89 -12.76
C LYS A 95 -7.46 -4.27 -12.82
N PRO A 96 -7.95 -5.18 -13.67
CA PRO A 96 -7.25 -6.44 -13.95
C PRO A 96 -5.77 -6.23 -14.30
N GLY A 97 -4.89 -7.01 -13.69
CA GLY A 97 -3.43 -6.94 -13.82
C GLY A 97 -2.74 -6.08 -12.76
N GLU A 98 -3.46 -5.15 -12.11
CA GLU A 98 -2.91 -4.32 -11.04
C GLU A 98 -2.84 -5.06 -9.71
N ILE A 99 -1.92 -4.61 -8.86
CA ILE A 99 -1.81 -5.05 -7.46
C ILE A 99 -2.33 -3.92 -6.58
N ALA A 100 -3.29 -4.23 -5.71
CA ALA A 100 -3.68 -3.35 -4.62
C ALA A 100 -3.17 -3.92 -3.30
N GLU A 101 -2.49 -3.10 -2.51
CA GLU A 101 -2.11 -3.50 -1.16
C GLU A 101 -3.20 -3.06 -0.16
N VAL A 102 -3.53 -3.93 0.80
CA VAL A 102 -4.56 -3.67 1.82
C VAL A 102 -3.96 -3.80 3.21
N LEU A 103 -4.02 -2.74 4.00
CA LEU A 103 -3.67 -2.74 5.41
C LEU A 103 -4.85 -3.28 6.24
N ILE A 104 -4.58 -4.34 6.96
CA ILE A 104 -5.47 -4.96 7.93
C ILE A 104 -4.91 -4.69 9.31
N GLN A 105 -5.60 -3.82 10.05
CA GLN A 105 -5.21 -3.50 11.43
C GLN A 105 -5.37 -4.73 12.33
N SER A 106 -4.47 -4.87 13.30
CA SER A 106 -4.45 -5.92 14.33
C SER A 106 -5.82 -6.27 14.91
N LYS A 107 -6.67 -5.27 15.19
CA LYS A 107 -8.03 -5.45 15.72
C LYS A 107 -8.96 -6.30 14.84
N TRP A 108 -8.65 -6.41 13.55
CA TRP A 108 -9.39 -7.21 12.57
C TRP A 108 -8.79 -8.60 12.36
N LEU A 109 -7.62 -8.90 12.94
CA LEU A 109 -6.95 -10.19 12.83
C LEU A 109 -7.35 -11.08 14.02
N THR A 110 -8.65 -11.35 14.14
CA THR A 110 -9.21 -12.18 15.22
C THR A 110 -10.26 -13.16 14.68
N THR A 111 -10.55 -14.20 15.45
CA THR A 111 -11.65 -15.14 15.16
C THR A 111 -13.00 -14.44 15.03
N ALA A 112 -13.19 -13.31 15.72
CA ALA A 112 -14.39 -12.47 15.60
C ALA A 112 -14.60 -11.96 14.16
N SER A 113 -13.54 -11.64 13.41
CA SER A 113 -13.64 -11.24 12.00
C SER A 113 -14.11 -12.37 11.09
N ILE A 114 -13.77 -13.61 11.42
CA ILE A 114 -14.11 -14.79 10.61
C ILE A 114 -15.60 -15.12 10.72
N ILE A 115 -16.19 -14.95 11.91
CA ILE A 115 -17.60 -15.28 12.17
C ILE A 115 -18.59 -14.16 11.80
N ARG A 116 -18.10 -13.03 11.30
CA ARG A 116 -18.92 -11.91 10.84
C ARG A 116 -19.92 -12.36 9.77
N ARG A 117 -21.18 -11.97 9.90
CA ARG A 117 -22.25 -12.35 8.95
C ARG A 117 -22.50 -11.31 7.87
N ASP A 118 -22.00 -10.09 8.06
CA ASP A 118 -22.10 -8.97 7.14
C ASP A 118 -21.12 -9.05 5.96
N THR A 119 -20.22 -10.04 5.97
CA THR A 119 -19.24 -10.27 4.88
C THR A 119 -19.25 -11.73 4.45
N LYS A 120 -18.82 -12.00 3.21
CA LYS A 120 -18.81 -13.34 2.59
C LYS A 120 -17.52 -13.54 1.80
N VAL A 121 -17.25 -14.80 1.44
CA VAL A 121 -16.16 -15.17 0.52
C VAL A 121 -16.76 -16.05 -0.55
N TRP A 122 -16.49 -15.71 -1.80
CA TRP A 122 -17.00 -16.43 -2.96
C TRP A 122 -15.83 -16.99 -3.75
N GLY A 123 -15.81 -18.31 -3.97
CA GLY A 123 -14.73 -18.99 -4.69
C GLY A 123 -13.61 -19.56 -3.80
N THR A 124 -12.62 -20.16 -4.45
CA THR A 124 -11.49 -20.86 -3.84
C THR A 124 -10.24 -20.57 -4.69
N TRP A 125 -9.16 -20.10 -4.05
CA TRP A 125 -7.93 -19.57 -4.68
C TRP A 125 -8.12 -18.29 -5.50
N ILE A 126 -9.15 -18.24 -6.34
CA ILE A 126 -9.62 -17.06 -7.06
C ILE A 126 -10.95 -16.65 -6.43
N PHE A 127 -11.02 -15.42 -5.94
CA PHE A 127 -12.17 -14.89 -5.23
C PHE A 127 -12.82 -13.77 -6.03
N THR A 128 -14.13 -13.59 -5.90
CA THR A 128 -14.77 -12.37 -6.42
C THR A 128 -14.16 -11.14 -5.75
N ASP A 129 -14.09 -10.03 -6.47
CA ASP A 129 -13.42 -8.82 -6.01
C ASP A 129 -14.15 -8.08 -4.86
N ASP A 130 -15.25 -8.61 -4.36
CA ASP A 130 -15.98 -8.17 -3.17
C ASP A 130 -15.85 -9.12 -1.98
N SER A 131 -15.16 -10.27 -2.15
CA SER A 131 -14.90 -11.25 -1.09
C SER A 131 -14.08 -10.67 0.08
N ASP A 132 -14.43 -11.04 1.30
CA ASP A 132 -13.74 -10.65 2.53
C ASP A 132 -12.30 -11.19 2.56
N ILE A 133 -11.34 -10.27 2.64
CA ILE A 133 -9.91 -10.58 2.55
C ILE A 133 -9.42 -11.36 3.77
N VAL A 134 -9.91 -11.05 4.98
CA VAL A 134 -9.47 -11.75 6.21
C VAL A 134 -9.96 -13.20 6.19
N LYS A 135 -11.21 -13.41 5.79
CA LYS A 135 -11.75 -14.76 5.60
C LYS A 135 -11.05 -15.52 4.48
N ALA A 136 -10.76 -14.88 3.36
CA ALA A 136 -10.02 -15.50 2.26
C ALA A 136 -8.59 -15.92 2.68
N LEU A 137 -7.89 -15.11 3.49
CA LEU A 137 -6.58 -15.47 4.03
C LEU A 137 -6.62 -16.73 4.90
N VAL A 138 -7.58 -16.82 5.83
CA VAL A 138 -7.75 -18.00 6.68
C VAL A 138 -8.19 -19.19 5.84
N HIS A 139 -9.18 -19.02 4.95
CA HIS A 139 -9.64 -20.05 4.03
C HIS A 139 -8.50 -20.65 3.19
N MET A 140 -7.53 -19.85 2.75
CA MET A 140 -6.34 -20.33 2.05
C MET A 140 -5.25 -20.96 2.95
N GLY A 141 -5.45 -20.99 4.27
CA GLY A 141 -4.43 -21.41 5.24
C GLY A 141 -3.20 -20.51 5.28
N LYS A 142 -3.34 -19.24 4.88
CA LYS A 142 -2.22 -18.27 4.89
C LYS A 142 -1.96 -17.69 6.28
N ILE A 143 -2.98 -17.58 7.12
CA ILE A 143 -2.88 -17.09 8.50
C ILE A 143 -3.79 -17.92 9.42
N GLU A 144 -3.40 -18.01 10.68
CA GLU A 144 -4.22 -18.52 11.77
C GLU A 144 -4.60 -17.35 12.70
N LEU A 145 -5.85 -17.32 13.17
CA LEU A 145 -6.37 -16.25 14.01
C LEU A 145 -6.81 -16.79 15.38
N THR A 146 -6.63 -15.97 16.41
CA THR A 146 -7.10 -16.26 17.77
C THR A 146 -8.16 -15.23 18.21
N GLU A 147 -8.72 -15.38 19.40
CA GLU A 147 -9.62 -14.37 19.97
C GLU A 147 -8.89 -13.04 20.24
N GLN A 148 -7.60 -13.10 20.55
CA GLN A 148 -6.81 -11.92 20.88
C GLN A 148 -6.12 -11.36 19.63
N PRO A 149 -6.19 -10.03 19.43
CA PRO A 149 -5.52 -9.41 18.30
C PRO A 149 -4.00 -9.50 18.45
N PRO A 150 -3.25 -9.84 17.38
CA PRO A 150 -1.80 -9.97 17.44
C PRO A 150 -1.08 -8.61 17.57
N GLN A 151 0.17 -8.59 18.02
CA GLN A 151 0.97 -7.35 18.14
C GLN A 151 1.57 -6.86 16.80
N TYR A 152 0.84 -7.05 15.70
CA TYR A 152 1.22 -6.58 14.37
C TYR A 152 -0.02 -6.28 13.52
N ASN A 153 0.14 -5.42 12.53
CA ASN A 153 -0.81 -5.29 11.42
C ASN A 153 -0.36 -6.18 10.26
N LEU A 154 -1.25 -6.41 9.29
CA LEU A 154 -0.96 -7.17 8.09
C LEU A 154 -1.13 -6.27 6.86
N ILE A 155 -0.20 -6.35 5.91
CA ILE A 155 -0.39 -5.81 4.56
C ILE A 155 -0.52 -6.98 3.59
N VAL A 156 -1.58 -6.97 2.80
CA VAL A 156 -1.93 -8.02 1.86
C VAL A 156 -1.89 -7.47 0.44
N SER A 157 -1.16 -8.14 -0.46
CA SER A 157 -1.09 -7.80 -1.87
C SER A 157 -2.13 -8.60 -2.64
N LEU A 158 -3.11 -7.91 -3.21
CA LEU A 158 -4.16 -8.49 -4.02
C LEU A 158 -3.89 -8.21 -5.50
N ARG A 159 -3.70 -9.25 -6.30
CA ARG A 159 -3.64 -9.12 -7.76
C ARG A 159 -5.06 -9.22 -8.32
N TYR A 160 -5.50 -8.17 -8.99
CA TYR A 160 -6.82 -8.14 -9.63
C TYR A 160 -6.78 -8.88 -10.95
N LEU A 161 -7.83 -9.63 -11.23
CA LEU A 161 -8.01 -10.42 -12.45
C LEU A 161 -9.36 -10.06 -13.09
N PRO A 162 -9.55 -10.39 -14.38
CA PRO A 162 -10.89 -10.42 -14.94
C PRO A 162 -11.81 -11.35 -14.14
N GLY A 163 -13.10 -11.08 -14.22
CA GLY A 163 -14.14 -11.93 -13.68
C GLY A 163 -14.15 -13.35 -14.25
N CYS A 164 -14.66 -14.30 -13.48
CA CYS A 164 -14.92 -15.67 -13.92
C CYS A 164 -16.43 -15.89 -14.14
N LEU A 165 -16.77 -16.83 -15.01
CA LEU A 165 -18.17 -17.24 -15.22
C LEU A 165 -18.72 -18.05 -14.05
N LYS A 166 -17.84 -18.66 -13.25
CA LYS A 166 -18.20 -19.43 -12.06
C LYS A 166 -17.04 -19.41 -11.07
N TYR A 167 -17.38 -19.29 -9.80
CA TYR A 167 -16.49 -19.43 -8.66
C TYR A 167 -16.95 -20.65 -7.85
N LEU A 168 -16.02 -21.56 -7.56
CA LEU A 168 -16.31 -22.76 -6.77
C LEU A 168 -15.95 -22.51 -5.31
N GLY A 169 -16.94 -22.58 -4.44
CA GLY A 169 -16.80 -22.55 -3.00
C GLY A 169 -16.20 -23.84 -2.44
N SER A 170 -15.59 -23.74 -1.28
CA SER A 170 -15.09 -24.89 -0.52
C SER A 170 -15.00 -24.55 0.96
N THR A 171 -14.83 -25.57 1.81
CA THR A 171 -14.51 -25.37 3.22
C THR A 171 -13.06 -25.73 3.46
N ASN A 172 -12.29 -24.80 4.01
CA ASN A 172 -10.91 -25.01 4.40
C ASN A 172 -10.57 -24.16 5.65
N GLU A 173 -9.72 -24.69 6.54
CA GLU A 173 -9.36 -24.04 7.82
C GLU A 173 -10.56 -23.54 8.65
N GLY A 174 -11.67 -24.28 8.62
CA GLY A 174 -12.90 -23.91 9.34
C GLY A 174 -13.67 -22.72 8.74
N VAL A 175 -13.21 -22.16 7.62
CA VAL A 175 -13.90 -21.11 6.86
C VAL A 175 -14.55 -21.75 5.64
N SER A 176 -15.81 -21.40 5.36
CA SER A 176 -16.50 -21.81 4.14
C SER A 176 -16.64 -20.63 3.20
N SER A 177 -16.18 -20.81 1.96
CA SER A 177 -16.52 -19.95 0.85
C SER A 177 -17.70 -20.53 0.07
N GLU A 178 -18.47 -19.66 -0.58
CA GLU A 178 -19.67 -20.04 -1.32
C GLU A 178 -19.39 -20.10 -2.83
N ASP A 179 -20.17 -20.94 -3.53
CA ASP A 179 -20.24 -20.89 -4.98
C ASP A 179 -20.79 -19.53 -5.42
N PHE A 180 -20.33 -19.04 -6.56
CA PHE A 180 -20.90 -17.85 -7.19
C PHE A 180 -20.90 -17.94 -8.70
N GLY A 181 -21.83 -17.21 -9.32
CA GLY A 181 -21.99 -17.13 -10.77
C GLY A 181 -21.02 -16.15 -11.43
N PRO A 182 -21.36 -15.68 -12.64
CA PRO A 182 -20.59 -14.65 -13.32
C PRO A 182 -20.46 -13.38 -12.47
N HIS A 183 -19.24 -12.86 -12.40
CA HIS A 183 -18.91 -11.59 -11.73
C HIS A 183 -17.88 -10.84 -12.57
N ASP A 184 -17.77 -9.51 -12.42
CA ASP A 184 -17.00 -8.67 -13.35
C ASP A 184 -15.49 -8.68 -13.09
N ALA A 185 -15.08 -8.92 -11.85
CA ALA A 185 -13.68 -8.86 -11.44
C ALA A 185 -13.37 -9.86 -10.33
N SER A 186 -12.11 -10.30 -10.28
CA SER A 186 -11.64 -11.22 -9.24
C SER A 186 -10.39 -10.68 -8.57
N TYR A 187 -10.01 -11.25 -7.44
CA TYR A 187 -8.65 -11.14 -6.93
C TYR A 187 -8.06 -12.51 -6.59
N ILE A 188 -6.73 -12.55 -6.57
CA ILE A 188 -5.94 -13.57 -5.88
C ILE A 188 -5.08 -12.91 -4.81
N ILE A 189 -4.82 -13.66 -3.74
CA ILE A 189 -3.86 -13.22 -2.72
C ILE A 189 -2.46 -13.62 -3.17
N GLU A 190 -1.69 -12.64 -3.62
CA GLU A 190 -0.35 -12.83 -4.15
C GLU A 190 0.69 -12.98 -3.03
N SER A 191 0.66 -12.07 -2.06
CA SER A 191 1.58 -12.07 -0.91
C SER A 191 0.97 -11.37 0.30
N PHE A 192 1.58 -11.56 1.46
CA PHE A 192 1.26 -10.79 2.66
C PHE A 192 2.52 -10.60 3.51
N ARG A 193 2.58 -9.53 4.30
CA ARG A 193 3.65 -9.25 5.26
C ARG A 193 3.11 -8.66 6.54
N THR A 194 3.78 -8.93 7.66
CA THR A 194 3.51 -8.27 8.93
C THR A 194 4.17 -6.90 8.97
N VAL A 195 3.53 -5.95 9.63
CA VAL A 195 4.09 -4.63 9.91
C VAL A 195 3.80 -4.25 11.35
N ALA A 196 4.67 -3.43 11.94
CA ALA A 196 4.54 -2.97 13.32
C ALA A 196 3.21 -2.22 13.54
N LEU A 197 2.74 -2.23 14.79
CA LEU A 197 1.62 -1.38 15.20
C LEU A 197 2.05 0.09 15.07
N THR A 198 1.27 0.86 14.32
CA THR A 198 1.37 2.33 14.19
C THR A 198 0.64 3.03 15.31
#